data_AF-A0A0F9G4D5-F1
#
_entry.id   AF-A0A0F9G4D5-F1
#
_cell.length_a   1.000
_cell.length_b   1.000
_cell.length_c   1.000
_cell.angle_alpha   90.00
_cell.angle_beta   90.00
_cell.angle_gamma   90.00
#
_symmetry.space_group_name_H-M   'P 1'
#
loop_
_entity.id
_entity.type
_entity.pdbx_description
1 polymer ?
#
loop_
_entity_poly.entity_id
_entity_poly.type
_entity_poly.pdbx_seq_one_letter_code
_entity_poly.pdbx_strand_id
1 'polypeptide(L)'
;MQFHGNKKRLAKKFAHIILEELEPQNRWVEPFVGSANLLPALQHTGQSYCSDVHQGMIVLLKATQGGWVGPTNVSEAEYARVKKKADWSDPLTAFVAFGCTFGAKEFAGYARTITPKPFNYADCSSRALQKKALYMENVQFACHSYEDTPLGENDILYADPPYQGSTGYGAFDHEAFYDWCDAAALLCKAVFVSEFNQPRDNWEEVWSQPRRVNMMTEKTQLTKMDRLFRVWS
;
A
#
# COMPACT_ATOMS: atom_id res chain seq x y z
N MET A 1 -5.69 3.74 -6.78
CA MET A 1 -5.09 3.16 -7.99
C MET A 1 -4.89 1.66 -7.82
N GLN A 2 -4.76 0.90 -8.91
CA GLN A 2 -4.33 -0.50 -8.81
C GLN A 2 -2.81 -0.54 -8.55
N PHE A 3 -2.35 -1.53 -7.79
CA PHE A 3 -0.94 -1.75 -7.46
C PHE A 3 -0.75 -3.22 -7.06
N HIS A 4 0.32 -3.89 -7.49
CA HIS A 4 0.53 -5.28 -7.12
C HIS A 4 0.72 -5.42 -5.60
N GLY A 5 0.07 -6.39 -4.96
CA GLY A 5 0.12 -6.53 -3.49
C GLY A 5 -0.79 -5.58 -2.70
N ASN A 6 -1.52 -4.67 -3.37
CA ASN A 6 -2.36 -3.69 -2.66
C ASN A 6 -3.43 -4.35 -1.78
N LYS A 7 -3.61 -3.78 -0.58
CA LYS A 7 -4.59 -4.24 0.40
C LYS A 7 -5.99 -3.68 0.19
N LYS A 8 -6.37 -3.18 -0.99
CA LYS A 8 -7.69 -2.55 -1.20
C LYS A 8 -8.86 -3.47 -0.80
N ARG A 9 -8.74 -4.78 -0.99
CA ARG A 9 -9.77 -5.77 -0.60
C ARG A 9 -9.79 -6.04 0.91
N LEU A 10 -8.66 -5.83 1.58
CA LEU A 10 -8.45 -6.11 3.00
C LEU A 10 -8.58 -4.86 3.87
N ALA A 11 -8.41 -3.68 3.28
CA ALA A 11 -8.37 -2.39 3.97
C ALA A 11 -9.57 -2.17 4.89
N LYS A 12 -10.80 -2.46 4.43
CA LYS A 12 -12.01 -2.34 5.27
C LYS A 12 -12.04 -3.34 6.43
N LYS A 13 -11.44 -4.52 6.24
CA LYS A 13 -11.41 -5.57 7.27
C LYS A 13 -10.38 -5.25 8.33
N PHE A 14 -9.19 -4.84 7.91
CA PHE A 14 -8.15 -4.36 8.81
C PHE A 14 -8.60 -3.12 9.56
N ALA A 15 -9.22 -2.16 8.86
CA ALA A 15 -9.75 -0.94 9.48
C ALA A 15 -10.74 -1.25 10.61
N HIS A 16 -11.61 -2.26 10.47
CA HIS A 16 -12.57 -2.60 11.52
C HIS A 16 -11.89 -2.96 12.84
N ILE A 17 -10.76 -3.68 12.78
CA ILE A 17 -9.99 -4.10 13.96
C ILE A 17 -9.13 -2.96 14.48
N ILE A 18 -8.42 -2.27 13.58
CA ILE A 18 -7.53 -1.16 13.95
C ILE A 18 -8.31 -0.02 14.61
N LEU A 19 -9.54 0.24 14.17
CA LEU A 19 -10.41 1.27 14.75
C LEU A 19 -10.86 0.96 16.19
N GLU A 20 -10.67 -0.26 16.69
CA GLU A 20 -10.90 -0.57 18.11
C GLU A 20 -9.82 0.05 19.02
N GLU A 21 -8.64 0.36 18.48
CA GLU A 21 -7.51 0.95 19.22
C GLU A 21 -7.15 2.37 18.75
N LEU A 22 -7.56 2.76 17.54
CA LEU A 22 -7.30 4.06 16.94
C LEU A 22 -8.33 5.10 17.38
N GLU A 23 -7.90 6.01 18.25
CA GLU A 23 -8.66 7.17 18.72
C GLU A 23 -8.24 8.45 17.95
N PRO A 24 -9.09 9.49 17.88
CA PRO A 24 -8.81 10.69 17.09
C PRO A 24 -7.49 11.41 17.42
N GLN A 25 -7.04 11.37 18.67
CA GLN A 25 -5.78 11.97 19.11
C GLN A 25 -4.55 11.13 18.78
N ASN A 26 -4.71 9.84 18.47
CA ASN A 26 -3.59 8.99 18.07
C ASN A 26 -3.04 9.44 16.72
N ARG A 27 -1.73 9.23 16.52
CA ARG A 27 -1.12 9.41 15.21
C ARG A 27 -1.11 8.08 14.46
N TRP A 28 -1.66 8.06 13.25
CA TRP A 28 -1.61 6.88 12.39
C TRP A 28 -0.26 6.80 11.68
N VAL A 29 0.39 5.65 11.68
CA VAL A 29 1.70 5.47 11.04
C VAL A 29 1.67 4.28 10.07
N GLU A 30 2.06 4.50 8.81
CA GLU A 30 2.09 3.47 7.76
C GLU A 30 3.41 3.54 6.97
N PRO A 31 4.47 2.78 7.35
CA PRO A 31 5.79 2.85 6.72
C PRO A 31 5.91 2.11 5.39
N PHE A 32 4.83 1.46 4.95
CA PHE A 32 4.67 0.79 3.65
C PHE A 32 3.37 1.24 2.99
N VAL A 33 3.16 2.56 2.85
CA VAL A 33 1.86 3.11 2.44
C VAL A 33 1.41 2.63 1.07
N GLY A 34 2.34 2.35 0.16
CA GLY A 34 2.05 1.94 -1.20
C GLY A 34 1.01 2.88 -1.82
N SER A 35 -0.15 2.33 -2.21
CA SER A 35 -1.20 3.14 -2.82
C SER A 35 -2.16 3.82 -1.84
N ALA A 36 -1.89 3.82 -0.53
CA ALA A 36 -2.71 4.42 0.53
C ALA A 36 -4.16 3.90 0.52
N ASN A 37 -4.35 2.60 0.80
CA ASN A 37 -5.70 2.00 0.80
C ASN A 37 -6.37 2.01 2.17
N LEU A 38 -5.59 2.11 3.25
CA LEU A 38 -6.14 2.12 4.60
C LEU A 38 -6.68 3.51 4.98
N LEU A 39 -6.08 4.62 4.54
CA LEU A 39 -6.57 5.97 4.85
C LEU A 39 -8.09 6.16 4.61
N PRO A 40 -8.65 5.82 3.44
CA PRO A 40 -10.09 5.96 3.21
C PRO A 40 -10.96 4.95 3.98
N ALA A 41 -10.36 3.85 4.44
CA ALA A 41 -11.07 2.83 5.22
C ALA A 41 -11.13 3.22 6.71
N LEU A 42 -10.04 3.80 7.23
CA LEU A 42 -9.95 4.32 8.59
C LEU A 42 -10.74 5.62 8.75
N GLN A 43 -10.71 6.48 7.74
CA GLN A 43 -11.27 7.84 7.82
C GLN A 43 -10.74 8.61 9.04
N HIS A 44 -9.48 8.33 9.42
CA HIS A 44 -8.84 8.97 10.55
C HIS A 44 -8.71 10.47 10.31
N THR A 45 -9.09 11.26 11.31
CA THR A 45 -9.06 12.72 11.24
C THR A 45 -7.84 13.32 11.94
N GLY A 46 -7.14 12.53 12.76
CA GLY A 46 -5.91 12.93 13.41
C GLY A 46 -4.71 12.97 12.47
N GLN A 47 -3.54 13.25 13.03
CA GLN A 47 -2.29 13.28 12.28
C GLN A 47 -1.95 11.89 11.74
N SER A 48 -1.40 11.83 10.54
CA SER A 48 -0.92 10.59 9.95
C SER A 48 0.48 10.78 9.37
N TYR A 49 1.34 9.76 9.52
CA TYR A 49 2.65 9.69 8.92
C TYR A 49 2.73 8.47 8.01
N CYS A 50 2.92 8.69 6.72
CA CYS A 50 2.92 7.63 5.73
C CYS A 50 4.20 7.68 4.91
N SER A 51 4.93 6.57 4.84
CA SER A 51 6.16 6.48 4.05
C SER A 51 6.20 5.24 3.18
N ASP A 52 7.08 5.28 2.18
CA ASP A 52 7.40 4.17 1.30
C ASP A 52 8.80 4.41 0.74
N VAL A 53 9.51 3.34 0.41
CA VAL A 53 10.80 3.41 -0.28
C VAL A 53 10.65 3.85 -1.75
N HIS A 54 9.45 3.67 -2.32
CA HIS A 54 9.20 3.98 -3.72
C HIS A 54 8.94 5.48 -3.94
N GLN A 55 9.98 6.23 -4.32
CA GLN A 55 9.92 7.67 -4.60
C GLN A 55 8.71 8.11 -5.46
N GLY A 56 8.50 7.45 -6.60
CA GLY A 56 7.41 7.81 -7.50
C GLY A 56 6.01 7.74 -6.86
N MET A 57 5.79 6.79 -5.95
CA MET A 57 4.51 6.65 -5.26
C MET A 57 4.30 7.79 -4.28
N ILE A 58 5.34 8.14 -3.51
CA ILE A 58 5.31 9.27 -2.59
C ILE A 58 5.10 10.60 -3.34
N VAL A 59 5.79 10.80 -4.47
CA VAL A 59 5.58 11.96 -5.34
C VAL A 59 4.14 12.04 -5.83
N LEU A 60 3.56 10.92 -6.28
CA LEU A 60 2.17 10.87 -6.73
C LEU A 60 1.18 11.18 -5.60
N LEU A 61 1.38 10.61 -4.41
CA LEU A 61 0.51 10.85 -3.26
C LEU A 61 0.57 12.31 -2.80
N LYS A 62 1.78 12.89 -2.70
CA LYS A 62 1.96 14.33 -2.40
C LYS A 62 1.32 15.23 -3.45
N ALA A 63 1.52 14.94 -4.74
CA ALA A 63 0.88 15.71 -5.81
C ALA A 63 -0.65 15.62 -5.72
N THR A 64 -1.17 14.41 -5.49
CA THR A 64 -2.61 14.16 -5.33
C THR A 64 -3.19 14.91 -4.13
N GLN A 65 -2.49 14.89 -2.99
CA GLN A 65 -2.83 15.67 -1.80
C GLN A 65 -2.83 17.17 -2.10
N GLY A 66 -1.88 17.66 -2.90
CA GLY A 66 -1.80 19.05 -3.38
C GLY A 66 -2.77 19.41 -4.51
N GLY A 67 -3.74 18.54 -4.84
CA GLY A 67 -4.79 18.82 -5.83
C GLY A 67 -4.45 18.43 -7.28
N TRP A 68 -3.34 17.73 -7.52
CA TRP A 68 -3.06 17.19 -8.86
C TRP A 68 -4.14 16.19 -9.28
N VAL A 69 -4.62 16.35 -10.51
CA VAL A 69 -5.61 15.46 -11.12
C VAL A 69 -4.96 14.68 -12.25
N GLY A 70 -4.92 13.36 -12.10
CA GLY A 70 -4.37 12.48 -13.14
C GLY A 70 -5.20 12.48 -14.42
N PRO A 71 -4.56 12.26 -15.58
CA PRO A 71 -5.26 12.27 -16.86
C PRO A 71 -6.30 11.15 -16.93
N THR A 72 -7.42 11.42 -17.59
CA THR A 72 -8.48 10.42 -17.82
C THR A 72 -8.21 9.57 -19.05
N ASN A 73 -7.19 9.89 -19.84
CA ASN A 73 -6.75 9.12 -20.99
C ASN A 73 -5.23 9.18 -21.10
N VAL A 74 -4.60 8.02 -21.34
CA VAL A 74 -3.16 7.91 -21.63
C VAL A 74 -3.05 7.01 -22.84
N SER A 75 -2.43 7.49 -23.92
CA SER A 75 -2.23 6.67 -25.11
C SER A 75 -1.11 5.66 -24.91
N GLU A 76 -1.05 4.60 -25.74
CA GLU A 76 0.08 3.66 -25.69
C GLU A 76 1.42 4.33 -26.01
N ALA A 77 1.42 5.29 -26.95
CA ALA A 77 2.60 6.08 -27.28
C ALA A 77 3.07 6.94 -26.09
N GLU A 78 2.12 7.55 -25.36
CA GLU A 78 2.42 8.30 -24.15
C GLU A 78 2.92 7.40 -23.02
N TYR A 79 2.28 6.24 -22.80
CA TYR A 79 2.74 5.23 -21.86
C TYR A 79 4.20 4.83 -22.15
N ALA A 80 4.52 4.52 -23.41
CA ALA A 80 5.86 4.14 -23.82
C ALA A 80 6.88 5.28 -23.62
N ARG A 81 6.47 6.52 -23.91
CA ARG A 81 7.30 7.73 -23.69
C ARG A 81 7.60 7.93 -22.21
N VAL A 82 6.58 7.89 -21.35
CA VAL A 82 6.71 8.06 -19.90
C VAL A 82 7.54 6.93 -19.29
N LYS A 83 7.28 5.67 -19.67
CA LYS A 83 8.08 4.51 -19.25
C LYS A 83 9.55 4.62 -19.65
N LYS A 84 9.83 5.10 -20.87
CA LYS A 84 11.21 5.30 -21.35
C LYS A 84 11.93 6.40 -20.56
N LYS A 85 11.21 7.46 -20.19
CA LYS A 85 11.78 8.58 -19.41
C LYS A 85 12.00 8.18 -17.94
N ALA A 86 11.06 7.44 -17.34
CA ALA A 86 11.07 7.00 -15.95
C ALA A 86 11.44 8.11 -14.94
N ASP A 87 10.91 9.32 -15.16
CA ASP A 87 11.15 10.47 -14.30
C ASP A 87 10.28 10.40 -13.06
N TRP A 88 10.80 9.78 -11.99
CA TRP A 88 10.06 9.56 -10.74
C TRP A 88 9.79 10.84 -9.93
N SER A 89 10.31 11.99 -10.36
CA SER A 89 9.93 13.29 -9.81
C SER A 89 8.63 13.85 -10.40
N ASP A 90 8.17 13.28 -11.52
CA ASP A 90 6.90 13.61 -12.17
C ASP A 90 5.78 12.66 -11.68
N PRO A 91 4.69 13.16 -11.08
CA PRO A 91 3.57 12.31 -10.64
C PRO A 91 2.93 11.51 -11.78
N LEU A 92 3.01 11.99 -13.03
CA LEU A 92 2.53 11.25 -14.19
C LEU A 92 3.25 9.90 -14.34
N THR A 93 4.54 9.84 -13.99
CA THR A 93 5.33 8.61 -14.12
C THR A 93 4.75 7.49 -13.28
N ALA A 94 4.51 7.71 -11.98
CA ALA A 94 3.90 6.70 -11.11
C ALA A 94 2.43 6.44 -11.45
N PHE A 95 1.68 7.46 -11.87
CA PHE A 95 0.31 7.27 -12.35
C PHE A 95 0.27 6.29 -13.53
N VAL A 96 1.14 6.46 -14.52
CA VAL A 96 1.25 5.58 -15.69
C VAL A 96 1.80 4.20 -15.29
N ALA A 97 2.85 4.18 -14.46
CA ALA A 97 3.55 2.97 -14.04
C ALA A 97 2.64 1.95 -13.34
N PHE A 98 1.70 2.43 -12.54
CA PHE A 98 0.82 1.59 -11.71
C PHE A 98 -0.64 1.63 -12.14
N GLY A 99 -1.12 2.76 -12.65
CA GLY A 99 -2.52 3.00 -12.98
C GLY A 99 -2.90 2.66 -14.43
N CYS A 100 -1.93 2.60 -15.34
CA CYS A 100 -2.15 2.34 -16.78
C CYS A 100 -1.45 1.06 -17.26
N THR A 101 -1.02 0.20 -16.34
CA THR A 101 -0.20 -0.98 -16.60
C THR A 101 -0.99 -2.28 -16.56
N PHE A 102 -0.58 -3.26 -17.36
CA PHE A 102 -1.17 -4.60 -17.35
C PHE A 102 -0.89 -5.31 -16.02
N GLY A 103 -1.93 -5.96 -15.46
CA GLY A 103 -1.81 -6.73 -14.22
C GLY A 103 -1.46 -5.93 -12.96
N ALA A 104 -1.58 -4.59 -13.01
CA ALA A 104 -1.20 -3.68 -11.92
C ALA A 104 0.27 -3.80 -11.47
N LYS A 105 1.12 -4.39 -12.31
CA LYS A 105 2.56 -4.53 -12.08
C LYS A 105 3.28 -3.35 -12.72
N GLU A 106 4.18 -2.73 -11.97
CA GLU A 106 4.97 -1.57 -12.42
C GLU A 106 5.50 -1.77 -13.84
N PHE A 107 5.10 -0.90 -14.74
CA PHE A 107 5.56 -0.89 -16.12
C PHE A 107 5.53 -2.24 -16.88
N ALA A 108 4.63 -3.17 -16.52
CA ALA A 108 4.52 -4.50 -17.12
C ALA A 108 3.86 -4.53 -18.51
N GLY A 109 3.64 -3.37 -19.14
CA GLY A 109 3.01 -3.22 -20.45
C GLY A 109 1.76 -2.35 -20.37
N TYR A 110 1.42 -1.67 -21.46
CA TYR A 110 0.22 -0.83 -21.50
C TYR A 110 -1.05 -1.68 -21.29
N ALA A 111 -1.90 -1.28 -20.36
CA ALA A 111 -3.13 -2.01 -20.06
C ALA A 111 -4.12 -1.92 -21.22
N ARG A 112 -4.55 -3.07 -21.74
CA ARG A 112 -5.55 -3.17 -22.81
C ARG A 112 -6.79 -3.90 -22.32
N THR A 113 -7.93 -3.55 -22.89
CA THR A 113 -9.20 -4.25 -22.68
C THR A 113 -9.46 -5.16 -23.87
N ILE A 114 -9.61 -6.45 -23.62
CA ILE A 114 -9.96 -7.46 -24.65
C ILE A 114 -11.49 -7.67 -24.70
N THR A 115 -12.24 -7.06 -23.78
CA THR A 115 -13.70 -7.21 -23.68
C THR A 115 -14.43 -6.19 -24.56
N PRO A 116 -15.67 -6.49 -25.00
CA PRO A 116 -16.47 -5.60 -25.86
C PRO A 116 -16.90 -4.28 -25.20
N LYS A 117 -16.72 -4.12 -23.87
CA LYS A 117 -16.88 -2.84 -23.18
C LYS A 117 -15.49 -2.25 -22.93
N PRO A 118 -15.08 -1.17 -23.64
CA PRO A 118 -13.79 -0.56 -23.42
C PRO A 118 -13.65 -0.10 -21.96
N PHE A 119 -12.57 -0.50 -21.30
CA PHE A 119 -12.27 -0.13 -19.92
C PHE A 119 -11.09 0.84 -19.92
N ASN A 120 -11.32 2.07 -19.50
CA ASN A 120 -10.28 3.08 -19.45
C ASN A 120 -9.57 3.05 -18.09
N TYR A 121 -8.36 2.47 -18.09
CA TYR A 121 -7.54 2.33 -16.89
C TYR A 121 -7.07 3.69 -16.34
N ALA A 122 -6.78 4.67 -17.21
CA ALA A 122 -6.38 6.01 -16.80
C ALA A 122 -7.53 6.72 -16.07
N ASP A 123 -8.72 6.78 -16.66
CA ASP A 123 -9.93 7.35 -16.03
C ASP A 123 -10.26 6.67 -14.68
N CYS A 124 -10.22 5.34 -14.63
CA CYS A 124 -10.44 4.60 -13.38
C CYS A 124 -9.40 4.93 -12.31
N SER A 125 -8.13 5.04 -12.69
CA SER A 125 -7.03 5.36 -11.78
C SER A 125 -7.11 6.80 -11.28
N SER A 126 -7.44 7.75 -12.17
CA SER A 126 -7.65 9.16 -11.83
C SER A 126 -8.77 9.31 -10.80
N ARG A 127 -9.98 8.78 -11.09
CA ARG A 127 -11.11 8.80 -10.14
C ARG A 127 -10.76 8.14 -8.81
N ALA A 128 -10.00 7.04 -8.85
CA ALA A 128 -9.61 6.33 -7.64
C ALA A 128 -8.58 7.10 -6.79
N LEU A 129 -7.74 7.94 -7.38
CA LEU A 129 -6.83 8.82 -6.63
C LEU A 129 -7.58 10.01 -6.05
N GLN A 130 -8.46 10.64 -6.84
CA GLN A 130 -9.28 11.77 -6.37
C GLN A 130 -10.16 11.40 -5.17
N LYS A 131 -10.73 10.20 -5.15
CA LYS A 131 -11.47 9.70 -3.98
C LYS A 131 -10.61 9.55 -2.72
N LYS A 132 -9.30 9.31 -2.87
CA LYS A 132 -8.40 9.16 -1.73
C LYS A 132 -7.85 10.49 -1.23
N ALA A 133 -7.72 11.48 -2.12
CA ALA A 133 -7.27 12.83 -1.77
C ALA A 133 -8.08 13.42 -0.59
N LEU A 134 -9.38 13.10 -0.53
CA LEU A 134 -10.29 13.50 0.55
C LEU A 134 -9.86 13.03 1.95
N TYR A 135 -8.97 12.04 2.05
CA TYR A 135 -8.48 11.45 3.30
C TYR A 135 -6.98 11.69 3.51
N MET A 136 -6.40 12.63 2.75
CA MET A 136 -4.97 12.93 2.80
C MET A 136 -4.65 14.28 3.46
N GLU A 137 -5.66 15.06 3.88
CA GLU A 137 -5.45 16.43 4.38
C GLU A 137 -4.42 16.49 5.52
N ASN A 138 -4.54 15.60 6.51
CA ASN A 138 -3.67 15.55 7.70
C ASN A 138 -2.54 14.51 7.60
N VAL A 139 -2.11 14.17 6.38
CA VAL A 139 -1.10 13.13 6.14
C VAL A 139 0.25 13.74 5.77
N GLN A 140 1.27 13.46 6.56
CA GLN A 140 2.66 13.70 6.17
C GLN A 140 3.18 12.51 5.37
N PHE A 141 3.51 12.75 4.09
CA PHE A 141 4.15 11.74 3.25
C PHE A 141 5.69 11.88 3.25
N ALA A 142 6.41 10.76 3.32
CA ALA A 142 7.87 10.73 3.27
C ALA A 142 8.41 9.56 2.42
N CYS A 143 9.62 9.69 1.88
CA CYS A 143 10.25 8.68 1.04
C CYS A 143 11.53 8.17 1.71
N HIS A 144 11.45 7.07 2.44
CA HIS A 144 12.56 6.45 3.17
C HIS A 144 12.20 4.99 3.56
N SER A 145 13.16 4.27 4.13
CA SER A 145 12.95 2.91 4.67
C SER A 145 12.07 2.95 5.92
N TYR A 146 11.45 1.82 6.28
CA TYR A 146 10.71 1.69 7.54
C TYR A 146 11.59 2.00 8.76
N GLU A 147 12.89 1.71 8.67
CA GLU A 147 13.90 1.97 9.71
C GLU A 147 13.96 3.46 10.12
N ASP A 148 13.72 4.37 9.18
CA ASP A 148 13.77 5.82 9.41
C ASP A 148 12.40 6.41 9.84
N THR A 149 11.41 5.55 10.13
CA THR A 149 10.07 6.01 10.50
C THR A 149 10.08 6.61 11.90
N PRO A 150 9.67 7.88 12.07
CA PRO A 150 9.60 8.49 13.38
C PRO A 150 8.43 7.90 14.18
N LEU A 151 8.73 7.17 15.26
CA LEU A 151 7.75 6.54 16.15
C LEU A 151 7.63 7.30 17.48
N GLY A 152 6.48 7.16 18.14
CA GLY A 152 6.20 7.75 19.45
C GLY A 152 5.07 7.03 20.21
N GLU A 153 4.94 7.37 21.50
CA GLU A 153 4.07 6.66 22.45
C GLU A 153 2.59 6.58 22.07
N ASN A 154 2.11 7.57 21.32
CA ASN A 154 0.71 7.69 20.95
C ASN A 154 0.39 7.17 19.54
N ASP A 155 1.34 6.48 18.91
CA ASP A 155 1.20 5.99 17.55
C ASP A 155 0.42 4.68 17.47
N ILE A 156 -0.43 4.58 16.45
CA ILE A 156 -0.98 3.31 15.96
C ILE A 156 -0.27 3.01 14.65
N LEU A 157 0.61 2.02 14.67
CA LEU A 157 1.46 1.63 13.56
C LEU A 157 0.82 0.46 12.80
N TYR A 158 0.79 0.55 11.47
CA TYR A 158 0.48 -0.58 10.60
C TYR A 158 1.54 -0.76 9.51
N ALA A 159 2.14 -1.94 9.48
CA ALA A 159 3.13 -2.31 8.47
C ALA A 159 2.61 -3.41 7.53
N ASP A 160 2.81 -3.19 6.22
CA ASP A 160 2.52 -4.13 5.15
C ASP A 160 3.80 -4.38 4.32
N PRO A 161 4.79 -5.10 4.87
CA PRO A 161 6.06 -5.32 4.18
C PRO A 161 5.85 -6.19 2.92
N PRO A 162 6.85 -6.28 2.04
CA PRO A 162 6.91 -7.39 1.09
C PRO A 162 6.83 -8.72 1.86
N TYR A 163 5.85 -9.56 1.56
CA TYR A 163 5.62 -10.79 2.34
C TYR A 163 6.72 -11.83 2.15
N GLN A 164 7.03 -12.58 3.21
CA GLN A 164 8.06 -13.62 3.15
C GLN A 164 7.66 -14.73 2.18
N GLY A 165 8.61 -15.16 1.33
CA GLY A 165 8.34 -16.17 0.31
C GLY A 165 7.37 -15.71 -0.80
N SER A 166 7.18 -14.41 -0.96
CA SER A 166 6.50 -13.82 -2.13
C SER A 166 7.50 -13.47 -3.23
N THR A 167 7.03 -13.40 -4.48
CA THR A 167 7.81 -12.87 -5.61
C THR A 167 7.90 -11.34 -5.48
N GLY A 168 8.77 -10.87 -4.59
CA GLY A 168 9.06 -9.46 -4.35
C GLY A 168 10.20 -8.90 -5.22
N TYR A 169 10.31 -7.58 -5.26
CA TYR A 169 11.44 -6.86 -5.85
C TYR A 169 12.54 -6.70 -4.79
N GLY A 170 13.65 -7.43 -4.94
CA GLY A 170 14.83 -7.31 -4.07
C GLY A 170 14.83 -8.25 -2.85
N ALA A 171 15.93 -8.24 -2.10
CA ALA A 171 16.07 -8.94 -0.83
C ALA A 171 15.58 -8.02 0.29
N PHE A 172 14.38 -8.28 0.82
CA PHE A 172 13.87 -7.64 2.03
C PHE A 172 14.35 -8.45 3.23
N ASP A 173 15.01 -7.79 4.19
CA ASP A 173 15.46 -8.44 5.42
C ASP A 173 14.30 -8.54 6.41
N HIS A 174 13.69 -9.72 6.46
CA HIS A 174 12.54 -9.99 7.29
C HIS A 174 12.89 -10.01 8.79
N GLU A 175 14.06 -10.52 9.17
CA GLU A 175 14.42 -10.60 10.59
C GLU A 175 14.69 -9.20 11.15
N ALA A 176 15.42 -8.36 10.41
CA ALA A 176 15.62 -6.97 10.79
C ALA A 176 14.28 -6.21 10.92
N PHE A 177 13.34 -6.48 10.01
CA PHE A 177 12.00 -5.91 10.08
C PHE A 177 11.20 -6.42 11.30
N TYR A 178 11.28 -7.70 11.63
CA TYR A 178 10.60 -8.26 12.81
C TYR A 178 11.18 -7.69 14.11
N ASP A 179 12.50 -7.58 14.22
CA ASP A 179 13.16 -6.93 15.36
C ASP A 179 12.73 -5.47 15.50
N TRP A 180 12.61 -4.74 14.39
CA TRP A 180 12.09 -3.37 14.39
C TRP A 180 10.64 -3.29 14.86
N CYS A 181 9.78 -4.22 14.45
CA CYS A 181 8.39 -4.29 14.91
C CYS A 181 8.26 -4.58 16.40
N ASP A 182 9.09 -5.49 16.94
CA ASP A 182 9.12 -5.78 18.38
C ASP A 182 9.61 -4.54 19.16
N ALA A 183 10.63 -3.84 18.66
CA ALA A 183 11.07 -2.57 19.24
C ALA A 183 9.99 -1.48 19.16
N ALA A 184 9.25 -1.42 18.04
CA ALA A 184 8.14 -0.49 17.88
C ALA A 184 6.99 -0.79 18.85
N ALA A 185 6.74 -2.06 19.18
CA ALA A 185 5.69 -2.45 20.14
C ALA A 185 5.99 -2.01 21.58
N LEU A 186 7.26 -1.84 21.94
CA LEU A 186 7.68 -1.27 23.23
C LEU A 186 7.45 0.26 23.31
N LEU A 187 7.33 0.93 22.16
CA LEU A 187 7.20 2.38 22.08
C LEU A 187 5.78 2.81 21.75
N CYS A 188 5.19 2.29 20.68
CA CYS A 188 3.88 2.70 20.16
C CYS A 188 2.72 2.20 21.04
N LYS A 189 1.56 2.86 20.94
CA LYS A 189 0.33 2.39 21.59
C LYS A 189 -0.11 1.02 21.07
N ALA A 190 -0.03 0.83 19.75
CA ALA A 190 -0.32 -0.45 19.11
C ALA A 190 0.45 -0.62 17.79
N VAL A 191 0.82 -1.86 17.49
CA VAL A 191 1.50 -2.24 16.25
C VAL A 191 0.75 -3.37 15.58
N PHE A 192 0.39 -3.16 14.31
CA PHE A 192 -0.26 -4.14 13.47
C PHE A 192 0.61 -4.48 12.25
N VAL A 193 0.70 -5.75 11.91
CA VAL A 193 1.50 -6.20 10.76
C VAL A 193 0.73 -7.21 9.94
N SER A 194 0.71 -7.04 8.62
CA SER A 194 0.11 -8.03 7.72
C SER A 194 1.18 -8.95 7.11
N GLU A 195 0.98 -10.27 7.17
CA GLU A 195 1.92 -11.29 6.66
C GLU A 195 1.15 -12.60 6.34
N PHE A 196 1.78 -13.57 5.67
CA PHE A 196 1.17 -14.89 5.41
C PHE A 196 1.19 -15.84 6.62
N ASN A 197 2.25 -15.78 7.42
CA ASN A 197 2.51 -16.68 8.54
C ASN A 197 2.87 -15.86 9.78
N GLN A 198 2.64 -16.44 10.96
CA GLN A 198 3.03 -15.81 12.22
C GLN A 198 4.56 -15.78 12.32
N PRO A 199 5.17 -14.59 12.44
CA PRO A 199 6.63 -14.49 12.48
C PRO A 199 7.23 -14.86 13.84
N ARG A 200 6.56 -14.45 14.94
CA ARG A 200 7.04 -14.59 16.32
C ARG A 200 5.90 -14.92 17.28
N ASP A 201 6.27 -15.47 18.44
CA ASP A 201 5.30 -15.94 19.45
C ASP A 201 4.47 -14.80 20.05
N ASN A 202 5.05 -13.60 20.20
CA ASN A 202 4.37 -12.40 20.71
C ASN A 202 3.48 -11.69 19.67
N TRP A 203 3.35 -12.24 18.46
CA TRP A 203 2.51 -11.69 17.40
C TRP A 203 1.18 -12.43 17.36
N GLU A 204 0.13 -11.85 17.94
CA GLU A 204 -1.19 -12.46 18.01
C GLU A 204 -1.94 -12.28 16.67
N GLU A 205 -2.45 -13.37 16.09
CA GLU A 205 -3.34 -13.27 14.93
C GLU A 205 -4.69 -12.70 15.36
N VAL A 206 -5.00 -11.49 14.88
CA VAL A 206 -6.30 -10.83 15.12
C VAL A 206 -7.25 -10.96 13.93
N TRP A 207 -6.74 -11.43 12.78
CA TRP A 207 -7.55 -11.67 11.58
C TRP A 207 -6.85 -12.61 10.60
N SER A 208 -7.64 -13.43 9.89
CA SER A 208 -7.16 -14.12 8.69
C SER A 208 -8.25 -14.37 7.65
N GLN A 209 -7.84 -14.55 6.40
CA GLN A 209 -8.72 -15.00 5.33
C GLN A 209 -7.95 -15.78 4.25
N PRO A 210 -8.56 -16.85 3.69
CA PRO A 210 -8.06 -17.50 2.49
C PRO A 210 -7.99 -16.54 1.29
N ARG A 211 -6.81 -16.48 0.67
CA ARG A 211 -6.54 -15.79 -0.59
C ARG A 211 -6.44 -16.82 -1.72
N ARG A 212 -7.36 -16.70 -2.68
CA ARG A 212 -7.28 -17.45 -3.94
C ARG A 212 -6.24 -16.82 -4.85
N VAL A 213 -5.21 -17.58 -5.22
CA VAL A 213 -4.16 -17.15 -6.16
C VAL A 213 -4.44 -17.76 -7.52
N ASN A 214 -4.99 -16.99 -8.46
CA ASN A 214 -5.32 -17.44 -9.82
C ASN A 214 -4.15 -17.23 -10.80
N MET A 215 -2.93 -17.66 -10.45
CA MET A 215 -1.72 -17.43 -11.28
C MET A 215 -1.10 -18.72 -11.86
N MET A 216 -1.77 -19.88 -11.81
CA MET A 216 -1.27 -21.11 -12.44
C MET A 216 -2.31 -21.80 -13.31
N THR A 217 -1.85 -22.33 -14.44
CA THR A 217 -2.60 -23.09 -15.46
C THR A 217 -2.83 -24.55 -15.07
N GLU A 218 -2.29 -25.01 -13.93
CA GLU A 218 -2.43 -26.39 -13.44
C GLU A 218 -3.23 -26.45 -12.14
N LYS A 219 -3.97 -27.55 -11.96
CA LYS A 219 -5.01 -27.81 -10.95
C LYS A 219 -4.52 -27.90 -9.48
N THR A 220 -3.67 -26.98 -9.04
CA THR A 220 -3.26 -26.84 -7.63
C THR A 220 -3.52 -25.40 -7.20
N GLN A 221 -4.71 -25.16 -6.66
CA GLN A 221 -5.04 -23.89 -6.02
C GLN A 221 -4.21 -23.75 -4.74
N LEU A 222 -3.07 -23.07 -4.82
CA LEU A 222 -2.37 -22.62 -3.63
C LEU A 222 -3.24 -21.57 -2.93
N THR A 223 -3.81 -21.95 -1.81
CA THR A 223 -4.52 -21.04 -0.92
C THR A 223 -3.48 -20.46 0.03
N LYS A 224 -3.10 -19.20 -0.20
CA LYS A 224 -2.33 -18.44 0.79
C LYS A 224 -3.32 -17.87 1.81
N MET A 225 -2.91 -17.69 3.06
CA MET A 225 -3.75 -17.04 4.08
C MET A 225 -3.25 -15.61 4.26
N ASP A 226 -4.05 -14.60 3.92
CA ASP A 226 -3.73 -13.24 4.33
C ASP A 226 -4.05 -13.14 5.83
N ARG A 227 -3.11 -12.66 6.65
CA ARG A 227 -3.28 -12.49 8.10
C ARG A 227 -2.97 -11.06 8.53
N LEU A 228 -3.56 -10.64 9.65
CA LEU A 228 -3.20 -9.44 10.39
C LEU A 228 -2.79 -9.88 11.79
N PHE A 229 -1.63 -9.41 12.23
CA PHE A 229 -1.09 -9.66 13.55
C PHE A 229 -1.08 -8.38 14.35
N ARG A 230 -1.38 -8.49 15.65
CA ARG A 230 -1.11 -7.46 16.65
C ARG A 230 0.16 -7.87 17.39
N VAL A 231 1.13 -6.96 17.47
CA VAL A 231 2.42 -7.23 18.13
C VAL A 231 2.35 -6.77 19.58
N TRP A 232 2.68 -7.66 20.51
CA TRP A 232 2.72 -7.38 21.94
C TRP A 232 4.16 -7.10 22.41
N SER A 233 4.30 -6.10 23.28
CA SER A 233 5.52 -5.74 24.01
C SER A 233 5.95 -6.79 25.03
#